data_AF-A0A849QEN4-F1
#
_entry.id   AF-A0A849QEN4-F1
#
_cell.length_a   1.000
_cell.length_b   1.000
_cell.length_c   1.000
_cell.angle_alpha   90.00
_cell.angle_beta   90.00
_cell.angle_gamma   90.00
#
_symmetry.space_group_name_H-M   'P 1'
#
loop_
_entity.id
_entity.type
_entity.pdbx_description
1 polymer ?
#
loop_
_entity_poly.entity_id
_entity_poly.type
_entity_poly.pdbx_seq_one_letter_code
_entity_poly.pdbx_strand_id
1 'polypeptide(L)'
;MTNNDKLLAILEKQIEVEKRTLDMLIEAEESFSETAVRLVCMELRLDTWKHVKFLEGMTEMLTIAPCDTWSAKAQRYVDRVKLERMIGNLVQEEDMMADLYGEALAEIKDPIAELLLLHLKETEERHSQDLKKIIRIIQTAPLQSVKAEKGSDIVCED
;
A
#
# COMPACT_ATOMS: atom_id res chain seq x y z
N MET A 1 22.22 -13.65 13.90
CA MET A 1 21.18 -13.00 13.10
C MET A 1 20.06 -14.00 12.87
N THR A 2 18.88 -13.68 13.37
CA THR A 2 17.65 -14.38 13.04
C THR A 2 17.25 -14.10 11.58
N ASN A 3 16.30 -14.86 11.03
CA ASN A 3 15.74 -14.54 9.70
C ASN A 3 15.02 -13.17 9.71
N ASN A 4 14.46 -12.76 10.86
CA ASN A 4 13.81 -11.45 11.00
C ASN A 4 14.84 -10.31 10.94
N ASP A 5 16.01 -10.45 11.57
CA ASP A 5 17.06 -9.41 11.51
C ASP A 5 17.55 -9.20 10.06
N LYS A 6 17.66 -10.28 9.28
CA LYS A 6 18.03 -10.20 7.87
C LYS A 6 16.96 -9.51 7.03
N LEU A 7 15.70 -9.83 7.29
CA LEU A 7 14.56 -9.21 6.60
C LEU A 7 14.50 -7.70 6.92
N LEU A 8 14.60 -7.32 8.19
CA LEU A 8 14.59 -5.91 8.61
C LEU A 8 15.72 -5.12 7.95
N ALA A 9 16.94 -5.67 7.92
CA ALA A 9 18.06 -5.03 7.24
C ALA A 9 17.86 -4.87 5.72
N ILE A 10 17.08 -5.75 5.08
CA ILE A 10 16.71 -5.60 3.66
C ILE A 10 15.68 -4.48 3.50
N LEU A 11 14.65 -4.46 4.34
CA LEU A 11 13.60 -3.43 4.31
C LEU A 11 14.18 -2.04 4.55
N GLU A 12 15.09 -1.88 5.50
CA GLU A 12 15.79 -0.62 5.77
C GLU A 12 16.57 -0.11 4.54
N LYS A 13 17.32 -1.02 3.88
CA LYS A 13 18.04 -0.68 2.64
C LYS A 13 17.09 -0.29 1.52
N GLN A 14 15.95 -0.98 1.41
CA GLN A 14 14.95 -0.65 0.40
C GLN A 14 14.32 0.73 0.67
N ILE A 15 14.01 1.06 1.93
CA ILE A 15 13.54 2.39 2.32
C ILE A 15 14.55 3.47 1.94
N GLU A 16 15.86 3.25 2.14
CA GLU A 16 16.90 4.20 1.74
C GLU A 16 16.92 4.42 0.22
N VAL A 17 16.80 3.35 -0.57
CA VAL A 17 16.72 3.45 -2.04
C VAL A 17 15.48 4.23 -2.45
N GLU A 18 14.31 3.87 -1.95
CA GLU A 18 13.04 4.52 -2.31
C GLU A 18 13.04 6.01 -1.90
N LYS A 19 13.60 6.38 -0.75
CA LYS A 19 13.72 7.79 -0.33
C LYS A 19 14.60 8.60 -1.28
N ARG A 20 15.76 8.07 -1.68
CA ARG A 20 16.62 8.75 -2.67
C ARG A 20 15.95 8.86 -4.03
N THR A 21 15.25 7.81 -4.47
CA THR A 21 14.47 7.84 -5.71
C THR A 21 13.35 8.87 -5.64
N LEU A 22 12.70 9.02 -4.47
CA LEU A 22 11.66 10.01 -4.26
C LEU A 22 12.19 11.43 -4.44
N ASP A 23 13.33 11.74 -3.82
CA ASP A 23 13.98 13.05 -3.93
C ASP A 23 14.35 13.36 -5.39
N MET A 24 14.91 12.38 -6.11
CA MET A 24 15.21 12.51 -7.54
C MET A 24 13.96 12.80 -8.39
N LEU A 25 12.82 12.16 -8.07
CA LEU A 25 11.57 12.35 -8.81
C LEU A 25 10.91 13.70 -8.51
N ILE A 26 11.04 14.21 -7.28
CA ILE A 26 10.60 15.57 -6.91
C ILE A 26 11.37 16.60 -7.75
N GLU A 27 12.70 16.51 -7.75
CA GLU A 27 13.55 17.43 -8.52
C GLU A 27 13.26 17.33 -10.03
N ALA A 28 13.08 16.11 -10.54
CA ALA A 28 12.73 15.89 -11.94
C ALA A 28 11.39 16.54 -12.30
N GLU A 29 10.33 16.31 -11.51
CA GLU A 29 9.00 16.88 -11.74
C GLU A 29 9.02 18.42 -11.78
N GLU A 30 9.81 19.04 -10.90
CA GLU A 30 9.97 20.50 -10.85
C GLU A 30 10.79 21.06 -12.01
N SER A 31 11.71 20.26 -12.56
CA SER A 31 12.63 20.67 -13.63
C SER A 31 12.01 20.64 -15.04
N PHE A 32 11.00 19.80 -15.26
CA PHE A 32 10.36 19.66 -16.57
C PHE A 32 9.24 20.69 -16.77
N SER A 33 9.21 21.33 -17.93
CA SER A 33 8.12 22.26 -18.29
C SER A 33 6.96 21.58 -19.02
N GLU A 34 7.20 20.42 -19.62
CA GLU A 34 6.20 19.66 -20.38
C GLU A 34 5.26 18.91 -19.44
N THR A 35 3.95 19.17 -19.56
CA THR A 35 2.92 18.60 -18.69
C THR A 35 2.91 17.08 -18.69
N ALA A 36 3.03 16.45 -19.87
CA ALA A 36 3.01 15.00 -19.98
C ALA A 36 4.17 14.34 -19.22
N VAL A 37 5.38 14.91 -19.31
CA VAL A 37 6.56 14.42 -18.59
C VAL A 37 6.37 14.60 -17.08
N ARG A 38 5.84 15.75 -16.65
CA ARG A 38 5.54 15.99 -15.23
C ARG A 38 4.52 15.00 -14.68
N LEU A 39 3.50 14.62 -15.45
CA LEU A 39 2.52 13.61 -15.04
C LEU A 39 3.18 12.24 -14.80
N VAL A 40 4.11 11.83 -15.67
CA VAL A 40 4.87 10.59 -15.47
C VAL A 40 5.74 10.67 -14.22
N CYS A 41 6.46 11.78 -14.00
CA CYS A 41 7.26 11.97 -12.79
C CYS A 41 6.38 11.94 -11.52
N MET A 42 5.21 12.58 -11.57
CA MET A 42 4.26 12.61 -10.46
C MET A 42 3.75 11.20 -10.12
N GLU A 43 3.39 10.40 -11.12
CA GLU A 43 2.95 9.01 -10.93
C GLU A 43 4.02 8.18 -10.22
N LEU A 44 5.24 8.19 -10.76
CA LEU A 44 6.37 7.48 -10.15
C LEU A 44 6.65 7.98 -8.73
N ARG A 45 6.56 9.30 -8.51
CA ARG A 45 6.80 9.90 -7.20
C ARG A 45 5.77 9.42 -6.17
N LEU A 46 4.49 9.38 -6.54
CA LEU A 46 3.42 8.91 -5.66
C LEU A 46 3.57 7.42 -5.34
N ASP A 47 3.95 6.61 -6.33
CA ASP A 47 4.21 5.18 -6.14
C ASP A 47 5.43 4.93 -5.24
N THR A 48 6.53 5.63 -5.47
CA THR A 48 7.72 5.56 -4.60
C THR A 48 7.39 6.00 -3.18
N TRP A 49 6.62 7.08 -3.01
CA TRP A 49 6.18 7.52 -1.67
C TRP A 49 5.32 6.46 -0.99
N LYS A 50 4.37 5.85 -1.72
CA LYS A 50 3.55 4.73 -1.24
C LYS A 50 4.45 3.58 -0.77
N HIS A 51 5.45 3.18 -1.55
CA HIS A 51 6.38 2.12 -1.16
C HIS A 51 7.13 2.43 0.13
N VAL A 52 7.65 3.66 0.29
CA VAL A 52 8.30 4.08 1.55
C VAL A 52 7.35 3.86 2.74
N LYS A 53 6.09 4.30 2.63
CA LYS A 53 5.12 4.16 3.72
C LYS A 53 4.74 2.72 4.03
N PHE A 54 4.57 1.88 3.01
CA PHE A 54 4.32 0.47 3.21
C PHE A 54 5.52 -0.23 3.88
N LEU A 55 6.75 0.06 3.45
CA LEU A 55 7.96 -0.53 4.04
C LEU A 55 8.19 -0.07 5.49
N GLU A 56 7.94 1.22 5.79
CA GLU A 56 7.97 1.75 7.15
C GLU A 56 6.94 1.02 8.04
N GLY A 57 5.68 0.90 7.58
CA GLY A 57 4.63 0.19 8.31
C GLY A 57 4.89 -1.33 8.46
N MET A 58 5.48 -1.97 7.46
CA MET A 58 5.90 -3.38 7.56
C MET A 58 7.01 -3.57 8.60
N THR A 59 7.97 -2.65 8.64
CA THR A 59 9.05 -2.67 9.64
C THR A 59 8.47 -2.54 11.05
N GLU A 60 7.53 -1.62 11.25
CA GLU A 60 6.80 -1.45 12.50
C GLU A 60 6.04 -2.73 12.89
N MET A 61 5.25 -3.29 11.96
CA MET A 61 4.49 -4.52 12.18
C MET A 61 5.38 -5.71 12.57
N LEU A 62 6.61 -5.78 12.07
CA LEU A 62 7.56 -6.86 12.36
C LEU A 62 8.36 -6.65 13.65
N THR A 63 8.41 -5.43 14.18
CA THR A 63 9.24 -5.08 15.35
C THR A 63 8.42 -4.81 16.61
N ILE A 64 7.20 -4.30 16.47
CA ILE A 64 6.31 -3.99 17.60
C ILE A 64 5.37 -5.17 17.85
N ALA A 65 5.47 -5.75 19.06
CA ALA A 65 4.53 -6.76 19.51
C ALA A 65 3.20 -6.12 19.91
N PRO A 66 2.05 -6.60 19.39
CA PRO A 66 0.75 -6.00 19.69
C PRO A 66 0.30 -6.27 21.14
N CYS A 67 -0.35 -5.28 21.76
CA CYS A 67 -0.94 -5.40 23.10
C CYS A 67 -1.82 -6.66 23.23
N ASP A 68 -1.64 -7.44 24.31
CA ASP A 68 -2.26 -8.76 24.49
C ASP A 68 -3.48 -8.74 25.44
N THR A 69 -3.88 -7.55 25.89
CA THR A 69 -5.10 -7.37 26.69
C THR A 69 -6.33 -7.81 25.91
N TRP A 70 -7.36 -8.22 26.64
CA TRP A 70 -8.62 -8.65 26.01
C TRP A 70 -9.27 -7.53 25.20
N SER A 71 -9.23 -6.29 25.68
CA SER A 71 -9.73 -5.12 24.95
C SER A 71 -8.99 -4.91 23.63
N ALA A 72 -7.65 -5.03 23.61
CA ALA A 72 -6.87 -4.93 22.38
C ALA A 72 -7.17 -6.07 21.40
N LYS A 73 -7.39 -7.30 21.89
CA LYS A 73 -7.82 -8.44 21.06
C LYS A 73 -9.20 -8.22 20.44
N ALA A 74 -10.16 -7.76 21.24
CA ALA A 74 -11.50 -7.43 20.78
C ALA A 74 -11.48 -6.30 19.74
N GLN A 75 -10.67 -5.26 19.99
CA GLN A 75 -10.50 -4.14 19.08
C GLN A 75 -9.93 -4.59 17.73
N ARG A 76 -8.89 -5.42 17.71
CA ARG A 76 -8.35 -6.00 16.46
C ARG A 76 -9.40 -6.75 15.64
N TYR A 77 -10.28 -7.51 16.30
CA TYR A 77 -11.37 -8.19 15.61
C TYR A 77 -12.36 -7.18 15.00
N VAL A 78 -12.78 -6.18 15.79
CA VAL A 78 -13.66 -5.10 15.32
C VAL A 78 -13.06 -4.36 14.12
N ASP A 79 -11.78 -4.02 14.19
CA ASP A 79 -11.09 -3.31 13.11
C ASP A 79 -10.96 -4.15 11.86
N ARG A 80 -10.75 -5.47 11.97
CA ARG A 80 -10.78 -6.36 10.81
C ARG A 80 -12.16 -6.42 10.14
N VAL A 81 -13.23 -6.48 10.92
CA VAL A 81 -14.60 -6.46 10.36
C VAL A 81 -14.89 -5.12 9.68
N LYS A 82 -14.45 -4.00 10.26
CA LYS A 82 -14.56 -2.67 9.62
C LYS A 82 -13.75 -2.60 8.33
N LEU A 83 -12.52 -3.10 8.36
CA LEU A 83 -11.62 -3.14 7.21
C LEU A 83 -12.21 -3.97 6.08
N GLU A 84 -12.74 -5.17 6.36
CA GLU A 84 -13.40 -6.02 5.35
C GLU A 84 -14.54 -5.28 4.65
N ARG A 85 -15.42 -4.61 5.41
CA ARG A 85 -16.53 -3.82 4.84
C ARG A 85 -16.04 -2.66 3.99
N MET A 86 -15.06 -1.91 4.50
CA MET A 86 -14.47 -0.78 3.79
C MET A 86 -13.83 -1.23 2.47
N ILE A 87 -13.05 -2.31 2.50
CA ILE A 87 -12.42 -2.89 1.30
C ILE A 87 -13.47 -3.36 0.30
N GLY A 88 -14.58 -3.96 0.77
CA GLY A 88 -15.68 -4.36 -0.10
C GLY A 88 -16.29 -3.20 -0.89
N ASN A 89 -16.38 -2.01 -0.29
CA ASN A 89 -16.80 -0.80 -0.99
C ASN A 89 -15.71 -0.30 -1.94
N LEU A 90 -14.45 -0.26 -1.50
CA LEU A 90 -13.34 0.18 -2.35
C LEU A 90 -13.22 -0.66 -3.62
N VAL A 91 -13.39 -1.98 -3.55
CA VAL A 91 -13.43 -2.85 -4.73
C VAL A 91 -14.44 -2.37 -5.78
N GLN A 92 -15.61 -1.90 -5.36
CA GLN A 92 -16.64 -1.43 -6.29
C GLN A 92 -16.22 -0.10 -6.94
N GLU A 93 -15.60 0.78 -6.17
CA GLU A 93 -15.06 2.04 -6.69
C GLU A 93 -13.89 1.79 -7.67
N GLU A 94 -12.97 0.88 -7.34
CA GLU A 94 -11.86 0.50 -8.23
C GLU A 94 -12.38 -0.09 -9.57
N ASP A 95 -13.34 -1.02 -9.49
CA ASP A 95 -13.96 -1.62 -10.68
C ASP A 95 -14.66 -0.53 -11.53
N MET A 96 -15.35 0.43 -10.90
CA MET A 96 -16.01 1.55 -11.59
C MET A 96 -15.01 2.53 -12.22
N MET A 97 -13.89 2.83 -11.55
CA MET A 97 -12.84 3.69 -12.13
C MET A 97 -12.20 3.01 -13.34
N ALA A 98 -11.93 1.71 -13.29
CA ALA A 98 -11.42 0.95 -14.44
C ALA A 98 -12.36 0.99 -15.65
N ASP A 99 -13.68 0.88 -15.42
CA ASP A 99 -14.69 1.00 -16.47
C ASP A 99 -14.69 2.40 -17.09
N LEU A 100 -14.65 3.46 -16.27
CA LEU A 100 -14.59 4.85 -16.74
C LEU A 100 -13.31 5.14 -17.53
N TYR A 101 -12.16 4.57 -17.13
CA TYR A 101 -10.95 4.65 -17.94
C TYR A 101 -11.10 3.92 -19.27
N GLY A 102 -11.83 2.80 -19.30
CA GLY A 102 -12.20 2.09 -20.52
C GLY A 102 -13.02 2.95 -21.48
N GLU A 103 -14.00 3.70 -20.96
CA GLU A 103 -14.78 4.67 -21.74
C GLU A 103 -13.90 5.82 -22.25
N ALA A 104 -13.04 6.38 -21.41
CA ALA A 104 -12.14 7.48 -21.80
C ALA A 104 -11.15 7.07 -22.90
N LEU A 105 -10.64 5.83 -22.86
CA LEU A 105 -9.75 5.28 -23.89
C LEU A 105 -10.42 5.19 -25.27
N ALA A 106 -11.76 5.07 -25.35
CA ALA A 106 -12.46 5.05 -26.63
C ALA A 106 -12.51 6.43 -27.32
N GLU A 107 -12.32 7.51 -26.56
CA GLU A 107 -12.45 8.90 -27.03
C GLU A 107 -11.10 9.60 -27.23
N ILE A 108 -10.03 9.09 -26.60
CA ILE A 108 -8.72 9.71 -26.63
C ILE A 108 -8.02 9.50 -27.99
N LYS A 109 -7.27 10.51 -28.44
CA LYS A 109 -6.47 10.47 -29.68
C LYS A 109 -5.00 10.79 -29.47
N ASP A 110 -4.67 11.35 -28.31
CA ASP A 110 -3.29 11.66 -27.96
C ASP A 110 -2.60 10.38 -27.46
N PRO A 111 -1.51 9.92 -28.12
CA PRO A 111 -0.86 8.65 -27.76
C PRO A 111 -0.25 8.62 -26.36
N ILE A 112 0.14 9.78 -25.81
CA ILE A 112 0.72 9.84 -24.47
C ILE A 112 -0.42 9.75 -23.44
N ALA A 113 -1.52 10.47 -23.66
CA ALA A 113 -2.70 10.36 -22.82
C ALA A 113 -3.31 8.95 -22.86
N GLU A 114 -3.33 8.31 -24.03
CA GLU A 114 -3.74 6.91 -24.18
C GLU A 114 -2.88 5.97 -23.32
N LEU A 115 -1.56 6.11 -23.39
CA LEU A 115 -0.63 5.32 -22.58
C LEU A 115 -0.86 5.52 -21.07
N LEU A 116 -1.06 6.76 -20.63
CA LEU A 116 -1.30 7.09 -19.22
C LEU A 116 -2.64 6.53 -18.73
N LEU A 117 -3.70 6.67 -19.52
CA LEU A 117 -5.03 6.13 -19.17
C LEU A 117 -5.03 4.60 -19.13
N LEU A 118 -4.28 3.95 -20.02
CA LEU A 118 -4.13 2.49 -19.99
C LEU A 118 -3.42 2.04 -18.69
N HIS A 119 -2.33 2.71 -18.32
CA HIS A 119 -1.62 2.41 -17.06
C HIS A 119 -2.53 2.59 -15.82
N LEU A 120 -3.33 3.67 -15.78
CA LEU A 120 -4.28 3.91 -14.69
C LEU A 120 -5.33 2.79 -14.64
N LYS A 121 -5.92 2.44 -15.79
CA LYS A 121 -6.89 1.33 -15.86
C LYS A 121 -6.32 0.01 -15.35
N GLU A 122 -5.14 -0.38 -15.84
CA GLU A 122 -4.45 -1.61 -15.41
C GLU A 122 -4.10 -1.57 -13.91
N THR A 123 -3.88 -0.39 -13.36
CA THR A 123 -3.62 -0.20 -11.94
C THR A 123 -4.87 -0.40 -11.09
N GLU A 124 -6.02 0.17 -11.46
CA GLU A 124 -7.27 -0.04 -10.71
C GLU A 124 -7.78 -1.48 -10.82
N GLU A 125 -7.60 -2.13 -11.98
CA GLU A 125 -7.89 -3.56 -12.13
C GLU A 125 -7.04 -4.42 -11.19
N ARG A 126 -5.75 -4.08 -11.03
CA ARG A 126 -4.86 -4.76 -10.08
C ARG A 126 -5.24 -4.44 -8.64
N HIS A 127 -5.53 -3.18 -8.31
CA HIS A 127 -5.98 -2.78 -6.96
C HIS A 127 -7.23 -3.55 -6.55
N SER A 128 -8.25 -3.61 -7.40
CA SER A 128 -9.45 -4.41 -7.18
C SER A 128 -9.12 -5.89 -6.88
N GLN A 129 -8.23 -6.50 -7.66
CA GLN A 129 -7.79 -7.88 -7.42
C GLN A 129 -7.04 -8.05 -6.10
N ASP A 130 -6.17 -7.12 -5.74
CA ASP A 130 -5.40 -7.18 -4.51
C ASP A 130 -6.28 -6.95 -3.28
N LEU A 131 -7.23 -6.02 -3.34
CA LEU A 131 -8.26 -5.81 -2.33
C LEU A 131 -9.11 -7.08 -2.11
N LYS A 132 -9.52 -7.76 -3.20
CA LYS A 132 -10.22 -9.06 -3.14
C LYS A 132 -9.35 -10.13 -2.45
N LYS A 133 -8.03 -10.14 -2.66
CA LYS A 133 -7.11 -11.05 -1.95
C LYS A 133 -7.00 -10.69 -0.46
N ILE A 134 -6.94 -9.40 -0.12
CA ILE A 134 -6.88 -8.93 1.26
C ILE A 134 -8.12 -9.37 2.04
N ILE A 135 -9.33 -9.25 1.46
CA ILE A 135 -10.57 -9.76 2.10
C ILE A 135 -10.42 -11.25 2.45
N ARG A 136 -9.93 -12.07 1.51
CA ARG A 136 -9.71 -13.51 1.76
C ARG A 136 -8.70 -13.75 2.87
N ILE A 137 -7.63 -12.96 2.94
CA ILE A 137 -6.65 -13.04 4.02
C ILE A 137 -7.28 -12.65 5.35
N ILE A 138 -8.06 -11.57 5.42
CA ILE A 138 -8.75 -11.13 6.65
C ILE A 138 -9.67 -12.22 7.20
N GLN A 139 -10.40 -12.91 6.31
CA GLN A 139 -11.35 -13.97 6.66
C GLN A 139 -10.66 -15.26 7.15
N THR A 140 -9.42 -15.52 6.70
CA THR A 140 -8.73 -16.80 6.95
C THR A 140 -7.56 -16.70 7.94
N ALA A 141 -6.94 -15.53 8.07
CA ALA A 141 -5.74 -15.34 8.87
C ALA A 141 -6.07 -15.26 10.37
N PRO A 142 -5.21 -15.84 11.24
CA PRO A 142 -5.38 -15.69 12.68
C PRO A 142 -5.32 -14.22 13.09
N LEU A 143 -6.02 -13.86 14.19
CA LEU A 143 -6.07 -12.48 14.70
C LEU A 143 -4.70 -11.91 15.10
N GLN A 144 -3.72 -12.79 15.36
CA GLN A 144 -2.33 -12.47 15.62
C GLN A 144 -1.44 -13.53 14.93
N SER A 145 -0.39 -13.07 14.22
CA SER A 145 0.61 -13.93 13.57
C SER A 145 1.68 -14.44 14.54
N VAL A 146 1.92 -13.72 15.65
CA VAL A 146 2.90 -14.06 16.69
C VAL A 146 2.19 -14.14 18.05
N LYS A 147 2.45 -15.21 18.80
CA LYS A 147 2.03 -15.31 20.22
C LYS A 147 3.09 -14.63 21.08
N ALA A 148 2.69 -13.76 22.01
CA ALA A 148 3.61 -13.21 23.00
C ALA A 148 4.25 -14.36 23.81
N GLU A 149 5.58 -14.41 23.88
CA GLU A 149 6.30 -15.47 24.60
C GLU A 149 6.33 -15.22 26.12
N LYS A 150 6.29 -13.94 26.55
CA LYS A 150 6.24 -13.52 27.96
C LYS A 150 5.46 -12.21 28.12
N GLY A 151 4.83 -12.03 29.29
CA GLY A 151 3.97 -10.87 29.61
C GLY A 151 4.67 -9.50 29.68
N SER A 152 5.96 -9.41 29.37
CA SER A 152 6.79 -8.19 29.41
C SER A 152 6.96 -7.51 28.06
N ASP A 153 6.67 -8.20 26.95
CA ASP A 153 6.86 -7.65 25.59
C ASP A 153 5.57 -6.98 25.06
N ILE A 154 4.56 -6.90 25.93
CA ILE A 154 3.24 -6.34 25.65
C ILE A 154 3.30 -4.85 25.94
N VAL A 155 3.49 -4.04 24.89
CA VAL A 155 3.33 -2.58 25.01
C VAL A 155 1.86 -2.27 24.84
N CYS A 156 1.22 -1.76 25.88
CA CYS A 156 -0.11 -1.17 25.80
C CYS A 156 0.06 0.35 26.00
N GLU A 157 -0.46 1.13 25.08
CA GLU A 157 -0.58 2.58 25.29
C GLU A 157 -1.70 2.82 26.32
N ASP A 158 -1.46 3.76 27.24
CA ASP A 158 -2.39 4.15 28.31
C ASP A 158 -3.62 4.91 27.79
#